data_AF-A0A2G8SMG0-F1
#
_entry.id   AF-A0A2G8SMG0-F1
#
_cell.length_a   1.000
_cell.length_b   1.000
_cell.length_c   1.000
_cell.angle_alpha   90.00
_cell.angle_beta   90.00
_cell.angle_gamma   90.00
#
_symmetry.space_group_name_H-M   'P 1'
#
loop_
_entity.id
_entity.type
_entity.pdbx_description
1 polymer ?
#
loop_
_entity_poly.entity_id
_entity_poly.type
_entity_poly.pdbx_seq_one_letter_code
_entity_poly.pdbx_strand_id
1 'polypeptide(L)'
;MHCAIPLDYLYILLVPKAFQTCPHLAIYDFSQADIPSHHLCTLLLPDEDSDIGEEAPWYQAHTGDRLRRAFLRRPVASTSMVVLTFYHIYSEDNSERGNHYLIPRTTLLAQIRAPKSRQTQTQLQTHSLSGGATRGSRVPVPAVPWADWGPQGCLRLSLQCRQVHRACLMSFGSRFPLFIVDKEDPGKAFVYVFDINPLVACHERQLLTTRHHPNPSISNAMSGDPAKGVTGMVVEDIEAVLPGLVDPDCSRIPYIAYRFQLPDVLMEWREGQFIGRVAMGMTGFTIKMVGGEYEKAEQTWTV
;
A
#
# COMPACT_ATOMS: atom_id res chain seq x y z
N MET A 1 -16.96 -5.35 -11.43
CA MET A 1 -17.30 -3.94 -11.14
C MET A 1 -16.02 -3.15 -11.33
N HIS A 2 -16.04 -1.98 -11.99
CA HIS A 2 -14.84 -1.14 -12.05
C HIS A 2 -14.63 -0.46 -10.71
N CYS A 3 -13.40 -0.42 -10.20
CA CYS A 3 -13.08 0.35 -9.00
C CYS A 3 -12.56 1.73 -9.43
N ALA A 4 -13.24 2.80 -9.04
CA ALA A 4 -12.82 4.17 -9.29
C ALA A 4 -12.33 4.81 -7.99
N ILE A 5 -11.12 5.36 -8.01
CA ILE A 5 -10.45 5.93 -6.86
C ILE A 5 -10.13 7.40 -7.15
N PRO A 6 -10.69 8.35 -6.38
CA PRO A 6 -10.35 9.76 -6.55
C PRO A 6 -8.89 10.02 -6.13
N LEU A 7 -8.07 10.47 -7.09
CA LEU A 7 -6.69 10.90 -6.85
C LEU A 7 -6.56 12.40 -6.59
N ASP A 8 -7.56 13.19 -6.92
CA ASP A 8 -7.72 14.58 -6.50
C ASP A 8 -9.16 15.00 -6.83
N TYR A 9 -9.50 16.28 -6.70
CA TYR A 9 -10.77 16.83 -7.19
C TYR A 9 -10.97 16.62 -8.70
N LEU A 10 -9.89 16.50 -9.47
CA LEU A 10 -9.91 16.48 -10.93
C LEU A 10 -9.48 15.16 -11.57
N TYR A 11 -8.92 14.24 -10.79
CA TYR A 11 -8.31 13.02 -11.33
C TYR A 11 -8.87 11.76 -10.68
N ILE A 12 -9.12 10.75 -11.50
CA ILE A 12 -9.59 9.44 -11.04
C ILE A 12 -8.65 8.35 -11.57
N LEU A 13 -8.26 7.45 -10.67
CA LEU A 13 -7.63 6.18 -11.01
C LEU A 13 -8.72 5.12 -11.18
N LEU A 14 -8.75 4.49 -12.35
CA LEU A 14 -9.65 3.39 -12.66
C LEU A 14 -8.88 2.07 -12.64
N VAL A 15 -9.41 1.11 -11.89
CA VAL A 15 -9.01 -0.30 -11.95
C VAL A 15 -10.01 -1.03 -12.87
N PRO A 16 -9.57 -1.48 -14.06
CA PRO A 16 -10.39 -2.19 -15.03
C PRO A 16 -11.10 -3.43 -14.47
N LYS A 17 -12.23 -3.78 -15.07
CA LYS A 17 -12.92 -5.06 -14.80
C LYS A 17 -12.15 -6.24 -15.42
N ALA A 18 -11.57 -6.04 -16.61
CA ALA A 18 -10.76 -7.02 -17.35
C ALA A 18 -9.30 -7.10 -16.85
N PHE A 19 -9.07 -6.73 -15.59
CA PHE A 19 -7.74 -6.69 -14.99
C PHE A 19 -7.02 -8.05 -15.02
N GLN A 20 -7.79 -9.14 -15.03
CA GLN A 20 -7.29 -10.52 -15.05
C GLN A 20 -6.50 -10.89 -16.32
N THR A 21 -6.73 -10.20 -17.45
CA THR A 21 -6.06 -10.51 -18.72
C THR A 21 -4.95 -9.53 -19.08
N CYS A 22 -4.92 -8.35 -18.46
CA CYS A 22 -3.89 -7.34 -18.66
C CYS A 22 -3.95 -6.38 -17.46
N PRO A 23 -3.11 -6.60 -16.43
CA PRO A 23 -3.16 -5.80 -15.21
C PRO A 23 -2.67 -4.38 -15.51
N HIS A 24 -3.59 -3.41 -15.49
CA HIS A 24 -3.25 -2.01 -15.74
C HIS A 24 -4.14 -1.07 -14.93
N LEU A 25 -3.67 0.15 -14.75
CA LEU A 25 -4.40 1.25 -14.12
C LEU A 25 -4.59 2.36 -15.14
N ALA A 26 -5.78 2.94 -15.20
CA ALA A 26 -6.05 4.04 -16.11
C ALA A 26 -6.30 5.34 -15.34
N ILE A 27 -5.64 6.43 -15.74
CA ILE A 27 -5.81 7.73 -15.09
C ILE A 27 -6.62 8.65 -16.00
N TYR A 28 -7.70 9.22 -15.47
CA TYR A 28 -8.58 10.13 -16.19
C TYR A 28 -8.58 11.52 -15.58
N ASP A 29 -8.64 12.54 -16.45
CA ASP A 29 -8.81 13.95 -16.11
C ASP A 29 -10.27 14.37 -16.35
N PHE A 30 -10.85 15.00 -15.34
CA PHE A 30 -12.22 15.54 -15.32
C PHE A 30 -12.25 17.06 -15.14
N SER A 31 -11.11 17.74 -15.32
CA SER A 31 -10.99 19.19 -15.17
C SER A 31 -11.79 20.02 -16.16
N GLN A 32 -12.25 19.43 -17.26
CA GLN A 32 -13.05 20.10 -18.28
C GLN A 32 -14.47 19.53 -18.32
N ALA A 33 -15.46 20.38 -17.99
CA ALA A 33 -16.87 20.00 -17.94
C ALA A 33 -17.48 19.63 -19.31
N ASP A 34 -16.88 20.11 -20.40
CA ASP A 34 -17.45 20.03 -21.75
C ASP A 34 -16.85 18.93 -22.64
N ILE A 35 -15.85 18.17 -22.15
CA ILE A 35 -15.22 17.07 -22.90
C ILE A 35 -15.46 15.75 -22.16
N PRO A 36 -15.83 14.65 -22.84
CA PRO A 36 -15.84 13.33 -22.21
C PRO A 36 -14.47 13.04 -21.57
N SER A 37 -14.48 12.63 -20.30
CA SER A 37 -13.33 12.26 -19.46
C SER A 37 -12.06 11.95 -20.25
N HIS A 38 -11.03 12.80 -20.12
CA HIS A 38 -9.82 12.66 -20.92
C HIS A 38 -8.89 11.61 -20.30
N HIS A 39 -8.70 10.49 -21.00
CA HIS A 39 -7.77 9.44 -20.59
C HIS A 39 -6.33 9.95 -20.71
N LEU A 40 -5.66 10.17 -19.58
CA LEU A 40 -4.31 10.75 -19.54
C LEU A 40 -3.22 9.72 -19.84
N CYS A 41 -3.27 8.56 -19.17
CA CYS A 41 -2.29 7.50 -19.34
C CYS A 41 -2.79 6.17 -18.77
N THR A 42 -2.24 5.09 -19.30
CA THR A 42 -2.36 3.74 -18.76
C THR A 42 -1.06 3.36 -18.06
N LEU A 43 -1.09 3.03 -16.78
CA LEU A 43 0.04 2.48 -16.05
C LEU A 43 -0.02 0.95 -16.10
N LEU A 44 1.00 0.32 -16.71
CA LEU A 44 1.09 -1.13 -16.76
C LEU A 44 1.64 -1.65 -15.42
N LEU A 45 1.02 -2.70 -14.91
CA LEU A 45 1.50 -3.45 -13.75
C LEU A 45 2.35 -4.63 -14.24
N PRO A 46 3.20 -5.24 -13.37
CA PRO A 46 3.99 -6.38 -13.81
C PRO A 46 3.05 -7.52 -14.22
N ASP A 47 3.45 -8.25 -15.25
CA ASP A 47 2.80 -9.52 -15.56
C ASP A 47 3.09 -10.45 -14.36
N GLU A 48 2.02 -10.86 -13.67
CA GLU A 48 2.14 -11.90 -12.65
C GLU A 48 2.15 -13.23 -13.41
N ASP A 49 3.27 -13.95 -13.32
CA ASP A 49 3.38 -15.31 -13.84
C ASP A 49 2.30 -16.15 -13.14
N SER A 50 1.18 -16.33 -13.81
CA SER A 50 0.10 -17.16 -13.30
C SER A 50 0.54 -18.61 -13.51
N ASP A 51 1.01 -19.24 -12.44
CA ASP A 51 1.39 -20.64 -12.49
C ASP A 51 0.17 -21.50 -12.88
N ILE A 52 0.43 -22.63 -13.54
CA ILE A 52 -0.59 -23.57 -13.97
C ILE A 52 -1.34 -24.08 -12.73
N GLY A 53 -2.60 -23.69 -12.55
CA GLY A 53 -3.43 -24.11 -11.41
C GLY A 53 -3.88 -22.97 -10.48
N GLU A 54 -3.46 -21.73 -10.76
CA GLU A 54 -3.95 -20.54 -10.07
C GLU A 54 -5.38 -20.18 -10.51
N GLU A 55 -6.29 -20.03 -9.55
CA GLU A 55 -7.62 -19.48 -9.82
C GLU A 55 -7.57 -17.96 -9.98
N ALA A 56 -8.58 -17.42 -10.68
CA ALA A 56 -8.63 -16.02 -11.09
C ALA A 56 -8.37 -15.06 -9.92
N PRO A 57 -7.46 -14.09 -10.06
CA PRO A 57 -7.11 -13.21 -8.98
C PRO A 57 -8.31 -12.33 -8.62
N TRP A 58 -8.64 -12.30 -7.33
CA TRP A 58 -9.52 -11.26 -6.80
C TRP A 58 -8.66 -10.09 -6.35
N TYR A 59 -9.18 -8.88 -6.54
CA TYR A 59 -8.47 -7.67 -6.18
C TYR A 59 -9.31 -6.75 -5.31
N GLN A 60 -8.63 -5.97 -4.48
CA GLN A 60 -9.20 -4.88 -3.71
C GLN A 60 -8.36 -3.64 -3.91
N ALA A 61 -9.01 -2.50 -4.05
CA ALA A 61 -8.33 -1.21 -4.09
C ALA A 61 -8.93 -0.24 -3.07
N HIS A 62 -8.08 0.48 -2.35
CA HIS A 62 -8.51 1.46 -1.37
C HIS A 62 -7.45 2.55 -1.19
N THR A 63 -7.84 3.65 -0.52
CA THR A 63 -6.96 4.77 -0.23
C THR A 63 -6.80 4.97 1.26
N GLY A 64 -5.63 5.47 1.66
CA GLY A 64 -5.34 5.82 3.05
C GLY A 64 -6.10 7.06 3.56
N ASP A 65 -6.76 7.83 2.68
CA ASP A 65 -7.50 9.05 3.05
C ASP A 65 -9.02 8.87 3.15
N ARG A 66 -9.49 7.63 2.99
CA ARG A 66 -10.92 7.33 3.07
C ARG A 66 -11.44 7.63 4.47
N LEU A 67 -12.44 8.51 4.57
CA LEU A 67 -13.07 8.86 5.84
C LEU A 67 -13.62 7.59 6.49
N ARG A 68 -13.14 7.29 7.70
CA ARG A 68 -13.78 6.27 8.54
C ARG A 68 -14.62 7.01 9.56
N ARG A 69 -15.83 6.51 9.85
CA ARG A 69 -16.79 7.16 10.77
C ARG A 69 -16.19 7.51 12.14
N ALA A 70 -15.09 6.85 12.53
CA ALA A 70 -14.38 7.06 13.78
C ALA A 70 -13.35 8.21 13.77
N PHE A 71 -12.98 8.79 12.61
CA PHE A 71 -11.94 9.82 12.53
C PHE A 71 -12.50 11.13 11.98
N LEU A 72 -12.40 12.19 12.80
CA LEU A 72 -12.88 13.54 12.46
C LEU A 72 -11.91 14.31 11.55
N ARG A 73 -10.68 13.81 11.34
CA ARG A 73 -9.66 14.44 10.48
C ARG A 73 -9.25 13.49 9.35
N ARG A 74 -9.26 14.01 8.11
CA ARG A 74 -8.64 13.34 6.96
C ARG A 74 -7.13 13.46 7.06
N PRO A 75 -6.37 12.42 6.69
CA PRO A 75 -4.95 12.58 6.47
C PRO A 75 -4.71 13.52 5.28
N VAL A 76 -3.54 14.14 5.24
CA VAL A 76 -3.17 15.03 4.14
C VAL A 76 -3.14 14.20 2.85
N ALA A 77 -3.92 14.62 1.86
CA ALA A 77 -4.07 13.88 0.60
C ALA A 77 -2.70 13.60 -0.06
N SER A 78 -1.78 14.57 -0.01
CA SER A 78 -0.43 14.46 -0.59
C SER A 78 0.47 13.43 0.09
N THR A 79 0.18 13.02 1.33
CA THR A 79 0.95 11.99 2.05
C THR A 79 0.16 10.68 2.15
N SER A 80 -0.98 10.59 1.48
CA SER A 80 -1.77 9.37 1.41
C SER A 80 -1.22 8.41 0.35
N MET A 81 -1.69 7.18 0.39
CA MET A 81 -1.37 6.16 -0.60
C MET A 81 -2.62 5.50 -1.18
N VAL A 82 -2.44 4.91 -2.36
CA VAL A 82 -3.34 3.93 -2.94
C VAL A 82 -2.78 2.56 -2.66
N VAL A 83 -3.61 1.68 -2.11
CA VAL A 83 -3.28 0.28 -1.87
C VAL A 83 -4.06 -0.56 -2.86
N LEU A 84 -3.33 -1.32 -3.69
CA LEU A 84 -3.91 -2.37 -4.51
C LEU A 84 -3.50 -3.71 -3.91
N THR A 85 -4.48 -4.56 -3.62
CA THR A 85 -4.22 -5.91 -3.16
C THR A 85 -4.71 -6.90 -4.19
N PHE A 86 -3.87 -7.86 -4.54
CA PHE A 86 -4.18 -9.00 -5.39
C PHE A 86 -4.02 -10.26 -4.57
N TYR A 87 -4.90 -11.22 -4.81
CA TYR A 87 -4.87 -12.50 -4.13
C TYR A 87 -4.97 -13.61 -5.15
N HIS A 88 -3.97 -14.48 -5.12
CA HIS A 88 -3.90 -15.69 -5.92
C HIS A 88 -4.24 -16.87 -5.03
N ILE A 89 -5.11 -17.76 -5.50
CA ILE A 89 -5.51 -18.96 -4.78
C ILE A 89 -4.87 -20.16 -5.50
N TYR A 90 -4.07 -20.93 -4.75
CA TYR A 90 -3.48 -22.17 -5.24
C TYR A 90 -4.41 -23.32 -4.89
N SER A 91 -4.93 -23.97 -5.93
CA SER A 91 -5.93 -25.03 -5.80
C SER A 91 -5.39 -26.31 -5.18
N GLU A 92 -4.09 -26.59 -5.32
CA GLU A 92 -3.46 -27.83 -4.85
C GLU A 92 -3.33 -27.93 -3.32
N ASP A 93 -2.95 -26.83 -2.66
CA ASP A 93 -2.66 -26.81 -1.22
C ASP A 93 -3.59 -25.87 -0.43
N ASN A 94 -4.58 -25.28 -1.11
CA ASN A 94 -5.45 -24.26 -0.53
C ASN A 94 -4.63 -23.14 0.13
N SER A 95 -3.48 -22.78 -0.44
CA SER A 95 -2.73 -21.59 -0.04
C SER A 95 -3.18 -20.37 -0.83
N GLU A 96 -2.90 -19.21 -0.26
CA GLU A 96 -3.15 -17.92 -0.88
C GLU A 96 -1.86 -17.11 -0.92
N ARG A 97 -1.66 -16.39 -2.00
CA ARG A 97 -0.61 -15.37 -2.09
C ARG A 97 -1.26 -14.01 -2.25
N GLY A 98 -1.09 -13.16 -1.25
CA GLY A 98 -1.50 -11.76 -1.24
C GLY A 98 -0.36 -10.86 -1.69
N ASN A 99 -0.53 -10.16 -2.81
CA ASN A 99 0.37 -9.11 -3.27
C ASN A 99 -0.24 -7.73 -2.96
N HIS A 100 0.40 -6.96 -2.09
CA HIS A 100 0.00 -5.60 -1.72
C HIS A 100 0.94 -4.57 -2.38
N TYR A 101 0.40 -3.76 -3.26
CA TYR A 101 1.08 -2.64 -3.90
C TYR A 101 0.74 -1.36 -3.15
N LEU A 102 1.71 -0.81 -2.43
CA LEU A 102 1.60 0.44 -1.69
C LEU A 102 2.16 1.57 -2.55
N ILE A 103 1.27 2.36 -3.16
CA ILE A 103 1.62 3.39 -4.13
C ILE A 103 1.40 4.77 -3.50
N PRO A 104 2.46 5.55 -3.20
CA PRO A 104 2.32 6.94 -2.79
C PRO A 104 1.48 7.72 -3.81
N ARG A 105 0.53 8.52 -3.33
CA ARG A 105 -0.31 9.33 -4.23
C ARG A 105 0.53 10.32 -5.03
N THR A 106 1.63 10.81 -4.46
CA THR A 106 2.62 11.66 -5.14
C THR A 106 3.19 11.01 -6.40
N THR A 107 3.43 9.70 -6.38
CA THR A 107 3.86 8.93 -7.56
C THR A 107 2.82 9.03 -8.68
N LEU A 108 1.55 8.79 -8.37
CA LEU A 108 0.45 8.86 -9.35
C LEU A 108 0.26 10.29 -9.88
N LEU A 109 0.39 11.29 -9.02
CA LEU A 109 0.35 12.70 -9.42
C LEU A 109 1.55 13.09 -10.31
N ALA A 110 2.73 12.50 -10.11
CA ALA A 110 3.86 12.71 -11.01
C ALA A 110 3.58 12.16 -12.41
N GLN A 111 2.94 10.98 -12.50
CA GLN A 111 2.50 10.40 -13.78
C GLN A 111 1.44 11.24 -14.49
N ILE A 112 0.61 11.98 -13.74
CA ILE A 112 -0.33 12.96 -14.31
C ILE A 112 0.38 14.20 -14.88
N ARG A 113 1.44 14.67 -14.21
CA ARG A 113 2.16 15.89 -14.59
C ARG A 113 3.06 15.70 -15.80
N ALA A 114 3.65 14.51 -15.97
CA ALA A 114 4.58 14.23 -17.06
C ALA A 114 3.95 14.44 -18.47
N PRO A 115 2.76 13.89 -18.81
CA PRO A 115 2.09 14.15 -20.08
C PRO A 115 1.76 15.63 -20.30
N LYS A 116 1.31 16.33 -19.26
CA LYS A 116 0.96 17.76 -19.34
C LYS A 116 2.16 18.62 -19.71
N SER A 117 3.33 18.34 -19.13
CA SER A 117 4.56 19.07 -19.47
C SER A 117 4.99 18.88 -20.93
N ARG A 118 4.86 17.65 -21.46
CA ARG A 118 5.15 17.34 -22.87
C ARG A 118 4.17 18.05 -23.81
N GLN A 119 2.88 18.07 -23.47
CA GLN A 119 1.87 18.74 -24.28
C GLN A 119 2.08 20.25 -24.38
N THR A 120 2.45 20.92 -23.27
CA THR A 120 2.79 22.35 -23.27
C THR A 120 4.03 22.63 -24.12
N GLN A 121 5.05 21.77 -24.05
CA GLN A 121 6.27 21.93 -24.83
C GLN A 121 6.05 21.74 -26.34
N THR A 122 5.23 20.77 -26.75
CA THR A 122 4.87 20.55 -28.15
C THR A 122 4.00 21.69 -28.69
N GLN A 123 3.05 22.20 -27.92
CA GLN A 123 2.23 23.36 -28.33
C GLN A 123 3.08 24.60 -28.59
N LEU A 124 4.05 24.89 -27.71
CA LEU A 124 4.97 26.02 -27.89
C LEU A 124 5.85 25.89 -29.14
N GLN A 125 6.22 24.66 -29.54
CA GLN A 125 6.98 24.43 -30.78
C GLN A 125 6.10 24.51 -32.04
N THR A 126 4.84 24.07 -31.99
CA THR A 126 3.91 24.15 -33.13
C THR A 126 3.42 25.56 -33.43
N HIS A 127 3.42 26.48 -32.46
CA HIS A 127 3.07 27.89 -32.71
C HIS A 127 4.13 28.64 -33.53
N SER A 128 5.32 28.07 -33.75
CA SER A 128 6.36 28.67 -34.60
C SER A 128 6.33 28.19 -36.06
N LEU A 129 5.56 27.15 -36.41
CA LEU A 129 5.52 26.61 -37.77
C LEU A 129 4.09 26.19 -38.18
N SER A 130 3.43 27.11 -38.90
CA SER A 130 2.39 26.84 -39.90
C SER A 130 0.96 26.52 -39.42
N GLY A 131 0.02 27.33 -39.91
CA GLY A 131 -1.41 27.06 -39.92
C GLY A 131 -1.75 25.89 -40.84
N GLY A 132 -2.24 24.81 -40.25
CA GLY A 132 -2.80 23.67 -40.95
C GLY A 132 -3.65 22.86 -39.99
N ALA A 133 -4.94 23.19 -39.90
CA ALA A 133 -5.88 22.55 -39.00
C ALA A 133 -6.22 21.13 -39.48
N THR A 134 -5.45 20.13 -39.07
CA THR A 134 -5.89 18.73 -39.08
C THR A 134 -6.78 18.48 -37.86
N ARG A 135 -8.08 18.74 -38.04
CA ARG A 135 -9.14 18.24 -37.16
C ARG A 135 -9.06 16.72 -37.05
N GLY A 136 -8.82 16.20 -35.85
CA GLY A 136 -9.36 14.90 -35.44
C GLY A 136 -8.40 13.75 -35.16
N SER A 137 -7.07 13.92 -35.22
CA SER A 137 -6.18 12.84 -34.76
C SER A 137 -6.19 12.79 -33.23
N ARG A 138 -6.99 11.87 -32.65
CA ARG A 138 -6.93 11.54 -31.22
C ARG A 138 -5.50 11.08 -30.93
N VAL A 139 -4.76 11.88 -30.17
CA VAL A 139 -3.44 11.49 -29.69
C VAL A 139 -3.59 10.16 -28.94
N PRO A 140 -2.82 9.11 -29.30
CA PRO A 140 -2.91 7.83 -28.62
C PRO A 140 -2.55 8.00 -27.15
N VAL A 141 -3.34 7.38 -26.28
CA VAL A 141 -3.11 7.45 -24.82
C VAL A 141 -1.79 6.72 -24.53
N PRO A 142 -0.84 7.37 -23.83
CA PRO A 142 0.43 6.74 -23.50
C PRO A 142 0.21 5.58 -22.52
N ALA A 143 0.76 4.41 -22.85
CA ALA A 143 1.00 3.33 -21.91
C ALA A 143 2.38 3.53 -21.27
N VAL A 144 2.45 3.48 -19.94
CA VAL A 144 3.67 3.61 -19.15
C VAL A 144 4.04 2.20 -18.65
N PRO A 145 5.10 1.58 -19.20
CA PRO A 145 5.60 0.27 -18.77
C PRO A 145 5.93 0.23 -17.28
N TRP A 146 5.73 -0.92 -16.63
CA TRP A 146 6.07 -1.11 -15.21
C TRP A 146 7.50 -0.68 -14.89
N ALA A 147 8.47 -1.03 -15.74
CA ALA A 147 9.88 -0.67 -15.58
C ALA A 147 10.12 0.85 -15.44
N ASP A 148 9.25 1.67 -16.01
CA ASP A 148 9.40 3.13 -16.04
C ASP A 148 8.82 3.82 -14.80
N TRP A 149 7.95 3.17 -14.03
CA TRP A 149 7.28 3.80 -12.88
C TRP A 149 7.17 2.94 -11.62
N GLY A 150 7.05 1.62 -11.75
CA GLY A 150 6.77 0.70 -10.65
C GLY A 150 7.88 0.61 -9.62
N PRO A 151 9.11 0.19 -10.01
CA PRO A 151 10.22 0.00 -9.08
C PRO A 151 10.55 1.20 -8.18
N GLN A 152 10.37 2.41 -8.71
CA GLN A 152 10.65 3.68 -8.03
C GLN A 152 9.40 4.32 -7.41
N GLY A 153 8.23 3.76 -7.66
CA GLY A 153 6.94 4.40 -7.39
C GLY A 153 6.03 3.62 -6.48
N CYS A 154 6.42 2.41 -6.08
CA CYS A 154 5.60 1.49 -5.30
C CYS A 154 6.48 0.67 -4.34
N LEU A 155 5.93 0.31 -3.19
CA LEU A 155 6.41 -0.80 -2.36
C LEU A 155 5.49 -2.00 -2.57
N ARG A 156 6.01 -3.14 -3.04
CA ARG A 156 5.22 -4.38 -3.18
C ARG A 156 5.57 -5.35 -2.06
N LEU A 157 4.53 -5.78 -1.33
CA LEU A 157 4.62 -6.79 -0.28
C LEU A 157 3.95 -8.07 -0.79
N SER A 158 4.67 -9.20 -0.80
CA SER A 158 4.18 -10.51 -1.21
C SER A 158 4.10 -11.42 0.00
N LEU A 159 2.88 -11.76 0.44
CA LEU A 159 2.66 -12.63 1.59
C LEU A 159 1.98 -13.92 1.14
N GLN A 160 2.64 -15.05 1.37
CA GLN A 160 2.00 -16.36 1.29
C GLN A 160 1.32 -16.68 2.62
N CYS A 161 0.00 -16.82 2.62
CA CYS A 161 -0.81 -17.18 3.77
C CYS A 161 -1.61 -18.46 3.50
N ARG A 162 -1.94 -19.21 4.55
CA ARG A 162 -2.92 -20.31 4.44
C ARG A 162 -4.33 -19.70 4.51
N GLN A 163 -5.25 -20.21 3.69
CA GLN A 163 -6.62 -19.71 3.43
C GLN A 163 -7.46 -19.28 4.64
N VAL A 164 -7.09 -19.67 5.86
CA VAL A 164 -8.01 -19.65 7.00
C VAL A 164 -8.35 -18.23 7.46
N HIS A 165 -7.48 -17.22 7.34
CA HIS A 165 -7.67 -15.92 8.01
C HIS A 165 -7.37 -14.68 7.13
N ARG A 166 -8.31 -14.35 6.21
CA ARG A 166 -8.28 -13.07 5.48
C ARG A 166 -8.72 -11.91 6.38
N ALA A 167 -7.77 -11.28 7.05
CA ALA A 167 -8.03 -10.02 7.73
C ALA A 167 -8.24 -8.88 6.71
N CYS A 168 -9.29 -8.08 6.87
CA CYS A 168 -9.44 -6.84 6.11
C CYS A 168 -8.42 -5.81 6.60
N LEU A 169 -7.37 -5.58 5.82
CA LEU A 169 -6.32 -4.61 6.11
C LEU A 169 -6.71 -3.23 5.59
N MET A 170 -6.68 -2.22 6.46
CA MET A 170 -7.06 -0.86 6.08
C MET A 170 -6.00 0.17 6.45
N SER A 171 -5.52 0.85 5.42
CA SER A 171 -4.54 1.93 5.55
C SER A 171 -5.12 3.23 6.11
N PHE A 172 -4.22 4.08 6.63
CA PHE A 172 -4.51 5.47 6.99
C PHE A 172 -3.29 6.35 6.68
N GLY A 173 -3.48 7.37 5.84
CA GLY A 173 -2.38 8.19 5.32
C GLY A 173 -1.37 7.35 4.55
N SER A 174 -0.10 7.40 4.94
CA SER A 174 1.02 6.63 4.39
C SER A 174 1.24 5.27 5.06
N ARG A 175 0.39 4.90 6.05
CA ARG A 175 0.60 3.70 6.87
C ARG A 175 -0.30 2.56 6.47
N PHE A 176 0.29 1.38 6.28
CA PHE A 176 -0.36 0.13 5.91
C PHE A 176 -0.15 -0.90 7.03
N PRO A 177 -1.22 -1.52 7.57
CA PRO A 177 -1.08 -2.62 8.50
C PRO A 177 -0.98 -3.93 7.72
N LEU A 178 -0.05 -4.79 8.11
CA LEU A 178 0.07 -6.16 7.65
C LEU A 178 -0.03 -7.09 8.86
N PHE A 179 -0.99 -8.01 8.83
CA PHE A 179 -1.21 -8.99 9.87
C PHE A 179 -0.56 -10.32 9.50
N ILE A 180 0.23 -10.89 10.41
CA ILE A 180 0.96 -12.14 10.18
C ILE A 180 0.79 -13.03 11.41
N VAL A 181 0.46 -14.29 11.17
CA VAL A 181 0.54 -15.36 12.16
C VAL A 181 1.86 -16.08 11.94
N ASP A 182 2.60 -16.31 13.03
CA ASP A 182 3.88 -17.00 12.99
C ASP A 182 3.66 -18.45 12.53
N LYS A 183 4.52 -18.90 11.59
CA LYS A 183 4.42 -20.23 10.99
C LYS A 183 4.90 -21.32 11.93
N GLU A 184 5.89 -21.02 12.77
CA GLU A 184 6.52 -21.97 13.68
C GLU A 184 5.73 -22.06 14.99
N ASP A 185 5.18 -20.93 15.42
CA ASP A 185 4.32 -20.82 16.58
C ASP A 185 3.02 -20.13 16.16
N PRO A 186 2.00 -20.88 15.70
CA PRO A 186 0.68 -20.32 15.39
C PRO A 186 0.08 -19.54 16.56
N GLY A 187 0.67 -19.69 17.75
CA GLY A 187 0.32 -18.95 18.91
C GLY A 187 0.78 -17.51 19.00
N LYS A 188 1.68 -17.12 18.12
CA LYS A 188 2.19 -15.76 18.03
C LYS A 188 1.63 -15.10 16.80
N ALA A 189 1.09 -13.91 17.01
CA ALA A 189 0.61 -13.06 15.94
C ALA A 189 1.25 -11.68 16.04
N PHE A 190 1.52 -11.11 14.88
CA PHE A 190 2.20 -9.84 14.74
C PHE A 190 1.42 -8.92 13.81
N VAL A 191 1.42 -7.63 14.15
CA VAL A 191 1.05 -6.58 13.21
C VAL A 191 2.32 -5.83 12.83
N TYR A 192 2.60 -5.79 11.54
CA TYR A 192 3.62 -4.96 10.95
C TYR A 192 2.96 -3.70 10.39
N VAL A 193 3.45 -2.53 10.76
CA VAL A 193 2.98 -1.27 10.19
C VAL A 193 4.06 -0.74 9.25
N PHE A 194 3.76 -0.68 7.96
CA PHE A 194 4.62 -0.09 6.94
C PHE A 194 4.25 1.37 6.76
N ASP A 195 5.20 2.29 6.99
CA ASP A 195 5.03 3.71 6.68
C ASP A 195 5.89 4.07 5.46
N ILE A 196 5.23 4.42 4.35
CA ILE A 196 5.89 4.82 3.10
C ILE A 196 6.08 6.34 2.98
N ASN A 197 5.89 7.09 4.08
CA ASN A 197 6.21 8.51 4.11
C ASN A 197 7.73 8.69 4.08
N PRO A 198 8.30 9.31 3.02
CA PRO A 198 9.75 9.44 2.90
C PRO A 198 10.35 10.29 4.02
N LEU A 199 9.61 11.26 4.59
CA LEU A 199 10.10 12.08 5.69
C LEU A 199 10.26 11.27 6.97
N VAL A 200 9.28 10.41 7.27
CA VAL A 200 9.32 9.50 8.43
C VAL A 200 10.43 8.47 8.24
N ALA A 201 10.48 7.83 7.07
CA ALA A 201 11.49 6.83 6.76
C ALA A 201 12.92 7.40 6.85
N CYS A 202 13.16 8.60 6.32
CA CYS A 202 14.46 9.27 6.42
C CYS A 202 14.81 9.63 7.87
N HIS A 203 13.86 10.18 8.63
CA HIS A 203 14.06 10.55 10.03
C HIS A 203 14.42 9.34 10.89
N GLU A 204 13.66 8.24 10.79
CA GLU A 204 13.93 7.03 11.56
C GLU A 204 15.28 6.41 11.19
N ARG A 205 15.63 6.36 9.90
CA ARG A 205 16.95 5.87 9.47
C ARG A 205 18.10 6.73 10.01
N GLN A 206 17.92 8.05 10.10
CA GLN A 206 18.92 8.95 10.72
C GLN A 206 19.06 8.67 12.22
N LEU A 207 17.95 8.46 12.93
CA LEU A 207 17.98 8.10 14.35
C LEU A 207 18.70 6.76 14.59
N LEU A 208 18.41 5.76 13.77
CA LEU A 208 19.08 4.45 13.84
C LEU A 208 20.59 4.58 13.59
N THR A 209 20.99 5.34 12.58
CA THR A 209 22.42 5.60 12.30
C THR A 209 23.12 6.30 13.46
N THR A 210 22.43 7.23 14.14
CA THR A 210 22.97 7.94 15.31
C THR A 210 23.12 7.01 16.51
N ARG A 211 22.23 6.04 16.70
CA ARG A 211 22.32 5.01 17.75
C ARG A 211 23.46 4.03 17.53
N HIS A 212 23.75 3.71 16.27
CA HIS A 212 24.83 2.79 15.88
C HIS A 212 26.22 3.43 15.84
N HIS A 213 26.34 4.73 16.14
CA HIS A 213 27.66 5.32 16.41
C HIS A 213 28.12 4.94 17.82
N PRO A 214 29.21 4.15 17.97
CA PRO A 214 29.76 3.83 19.26
C PRO A 214 30.44 5.07 19.81
N ASN A 215 29.70 5.89 20.55
CA ASN A 215 30.31 6.83 21.47
C ASN A 215 30.67 6.04 22.74
N PRO A 216 31.96 5.81 23.05
CA PRO A 216 32.39 4.92 24.14
C PRO A 216 32.17 5.52 25.55
N SER A 217 31.26 6.46 25.71
CA SER A 217 31.17 7.25 26.94
C SER A 217 29.75 7.64 27.36
N ILE A 218 28.71 6.85 27.03
CA ILE A 218 27.43 6.86 27.76
C ILE A 218 26.81 5.45 27.76
N SER A 219 27.51 4.46 28.32
CA SER A 219 26.89 3.18 28.69
C SER A 219 26.17 3.34 30.03
N ASN A 220 25.06 4.09 30.06
CA ASN A 220 24.10 4.10 31.18
C ASN A 220 22.90 5.00 30.84
N ALA A 221 21.99 4.56 29.97
CA ALA A 221 20.57 4.91 30.04
C ALA A 221 19.78 4.05 29.05
N MET A 222 18.66 3.51 29.52
CA MET A 222 17.67 2.69 28.80
C MET A 222 17.96 1.20 28.65
N SER A 223 18.27 0.55 29.79
CA SER A 223 17.57 -0.70 30.12
C SER A 223 16.17 -0.31 30.61
N GLY A 224 15.23 -0.15 29.66
CA GLY A 224 13.82 0.00 29.95
C GLY A 224 13.18 -1.37 30.00
N ASP A 225 12.65 -1.73 31.16
CA ASP A 225 11.84 -2.91 31.41
C ASP A 225 10.69 -3.01 30.37
N PRO A 226 10.56 -4.10 29.58
CA PRO A 226 9.54 -4.22 28.51
C PRO A 226 8.11 -4.37 29.06
N ALA A 227 7.93 -4.44 30.37
CA ALA A 227 6.65 -4.61 31.02
C ALA A 227 5.97 -3.27 31.36
N LYS A 228 5.47 -2.51 30.36
CA LYS A 228 4.26 -1.62 30.44
C LYS A 228 4.08 -0.59 29.31
N GLY A 229 4.82 -0.64 28.21
CA GLY A 229 4.55 0.18 27.02
C GLY A 229 4.65 -0.67 25.76
N VAL A 230 3.52 -1.06 25.17
CA VAL A 230 3.47 -1.81 23.90
C VAL A 230 3.76 -0.87 22.73
N THR A 231 4.94 -0.26 22.74
CA THR A 231 5.44 0.57 21.65
C THR A 231 6.07 -0.34 20.60
N GLY A 232 5.71 -0.14 19.32
CA GLY A 232 6.23 -0.97 18.23
C GLY A 232 7.73 -0.82 18.09
N MET A 233 8.42 -1.95 17.85
CA MET A 233 9.84 -1.93 17.59
C MET A 233 10.08 -1.63 16.12
N VAL A 234 10.94 -0.65 15.82
CA VAL A 234 11.39 -0.39 14.45
C VAL A 234 12.15 -1.62 13.94
N VAL A 235 11.76 -2.12 12.77
CA VAL A 235 12.40 -3.26 12.11
C VAL A 235 13.47 -2.73 11.18
N GLU A 236 14.74 -2.93 11.55
CA GLU A 236 15.89 -2.47 10.76
C GLU A 236 16.05 -3.29 9.46
N ASP A 237 15.90 -4.62 9.56
CA ASP A 237 15.97 -5.54 8.44
C ASP A 237 14.69 -6.38 8.39
N ILE A 238 13.76 -5.97 7.53
CA ILE A 238 12.49 -6.68 7.34
C ILE A 238 12.71 -8.05 6.70
N GLU A 239 13.75 -8.21 5.89
CA GLU A 239 13.99 -9.44 5.15
C GLU A 239 14.63 -10.52 6.04
N ALA A 240 15.40 -10.11 7.05
CA ALA A 240 15.83 -11.03 8.10
C ALA A 240 14.66 -11.57 8.96
N VAL A 241 13.59 -10.79 9.13
CA VAL A 241 12.44 -11.18 9.97
C VAL A 241 11.35 -11.90 9.16
N LEU A 242 11.13 -11.48 7.92
CA LEU A 242 10.10 -12.01 7.03
C LEU A 242 10.67 -12.21 5.62
N PRO A 243 11.46 -13.27 5.40
CA PRO A 243 12.08 -13.54 4.11
C PRO A 243 11.06 -13.64 2.98
N GLY A 244 11.34 -12.99 1.85
CA GLY A 244 10.51 -12.96 0.66
C GLY A 244 9.29 -12.05 0.74
N LEU A 245 9.10 -11.31 1.84
CA LEU A 245 7.96 -10.41 1.98
C LEU A 245 8.07 -9.21 1.06
N VAL A 246 9.24 -8.58 0.99
CA VAL A 246 9.43 -7.36 0.19
C VAL A 246 9.97 -7.78 -1.17
N ASP A 247 9.26 -7.40 -2.22
CA ASP A 247 9.75 -7.60 -3.58
C ASP A 247 10.94 -6.63 -3.83
N PRO A 248 12.15 -7.16 -4.07
CA PRO A 248 13.35 -6.33 -4.26
C PRO A 248 13.24 -5.41 -5.49
N ASP A 249 12.54 -5.84 -6.53
CA ASP A 249 12.35 -5.03 -7.75
C ASP A 249 11.36 -3.89 -7.53
N CYS A 250 10.61 -3.93 -6.44
CA CYS A 250 9.52 -3.02 -6.13
C CYS A 250 9.65 -2.45 -4.71
N SER A 251 10.86 -2.06 -4.31
CA SER A 251 11.17 -1.60 -2.95
C SER A 251 12.05 -0.34 -2.89
N ARG A 252 12.24 0.36 -4.01
CA ARG A 252 13.18 1.51 -4.06
C ARG A 252 12.64 2.78 -3.39
N ILE A 253 11.34 2.83 -3.07
CA ILE A 253 10.79 3.93 -2.28
C ILE A 253 11.26 3.82 -0.83
N PRO A 254 11.57 4.94 -0.15
CA PRO A 254 11.87 4.90 1.28
C PRO A 254 10.66 4.44 2.09
N TYR A 255 10.86 3.49 3.00
CA TYR A 255 9.86 3.06 3.97
C TYR A 255 10.51 2.67 5.30
N ILE A 256 9.68 2.58 6.34
CA ILE A 256 10.01 2.01 7.64
C ILE A 256 8.92 1.01 8.05
N ALA A 257 9.30 -0.03 8.79
CA ALA A 257 8.39 -1.02 9.32
C ALA A 257 8.45 -1.04 10.85
N TYR A 258 7.29 -1.13 11.50
CA TYR A 258 7.16 -1.28 12.94
C TYR A 258 6.54 -2.63 13.25
N ARG A 259 7.11 -3.40 14.17
CA ARG A 259 6.59 -4.71 14.60
C ARG A 259 5.90 -4.58 15.96
N PHE A 260 4.67 -5.08 16.03
CA PHE A 260 3.87 -5.19 17.25
C PHE A 260 3.53 -6.65 17.48
N GLN A 261 3.97 -7.20 18.62
CA GLN A 261 3.50 -8.50 19.07
C GLN A 261 2.12 -8.34 19.70
N LEU A 262 1.19 -9.18 19.28
CA LEU A 262 -0.14 -9.26 19.87
C LEU A 262 -0.08 -10.11 21.15
N PRO A 263 -0.77 -9.72 22.25
CA PRO A 263 -0.73 -10.47 23.49
C PRO A 263 -1.17 -11.92 23.32
N ASP A 264 -0.49 -12.84 23.99
CA ASP A 264 -0.84 -14.27 24.01
C ASP A 264 -2.27 -14.50 24.51
N VAL A 265 -2.89 -13.57 25.24
CA VAL A 265 -4.30 -13.65 25.69
C VAL A 265 -5.29 -13.64 24.51
N LEU A 266 -4.87 -13.19 23.33
CA LEU A 266 -5.67 -13.36 22.12
C LEU A 266 -5.80 -14.83 21.71
N MET A 267 -4.95 -15.73 22.22
CA MET A 267 -4.85 -17.16 21.86
C MET A 267 -5.99 -18.07 22.28
N GLU A 268 -6.92 -17.60 23.10
CA GLU A 268 -8.22 -18.27 23.21
C GLU A 268 -9.07 -17.98 21.96
N TRP A 269 -8.54 -18.24 20.76
CA TRP A 269 -9.32 -18.32 19.52
C TRP A 269 -10.16 -19.59 19.68
N ARG A 270 -11.23 -19.51 20.46
CA ARG A 270 -12.26 -20.55 20.51
C ARG A 270 -12.68 -20.82 19.07
N GLU A 271 -12.90 -22.08 18.71
CA GLU A 271 -13.34 -22.48 17.37
C GLU A 271 -14.38 -21.47 16.83
N GLY A 272 -13.99 -20.70 15.81
CA GLY A 272 -14.84 -19.68 15.18
C GLY A 272 -14.46 -18.21 15.42
N GLN A 273 -13.52 -17.88 16.32
CA GLN A 273 -13.00 -16.51 16.47
C GLN A 273 -11.79 -16.26 15.55
N PHE A 274 -11.78 -15.13 14.84
CA PHE A 274 -10.63 -14.73 14.03
C PHE A 274 -10.48 -13.22 13.88
N ILE A 275 -9.28 -12.75 13.54
CA ILE A 275 -9.05 -11.35 13.16
C ILE A 275 -9.72 -11.07 11.81
N GLY A 276 -10.86 -10.41 11.84
CA GLY A 276 -11.57 -10.03 10.62
C GLY A 276 -11.08 -8.72 10.02
N ARG A 277 -10.39 -7.87 10.80
CA ARG A 277 -9.93 -6.56 10.32
C ARG A 277 -8.77 -6.02 11.16
N VAL A 278 -7.78 -5.45 10.49
CA VAL A 278 -6.75 -4.60 11.10
C VAL A 278 -6.77 -3.26 10.40
N ALA A 279 -6.97 -2.19 11.15
CA ALA A 279 -7.29 -0.93 10.55
C ALA A 279 -6.54 0.23 11.21
N MET A 280 -5.75 0.93 10.41
CA MET A 280 -5.02 2.09 10.86
C MET A 280 -5.97 3.25 11.22
N GLY A 281 -5.52 4.04 12.17
CA GLY A 281 -6.04 5.34 12.57
C GLY A 281 -4.95 6.40 12.56
N MET A 282 -5.22 7.53 13.20
CA MET A 282 -4.30 8.67 13.25
C MET A 282 -3.04 8.42 14.07
N THR A 283 -3.10 7.62 15.12
CA THR A 283 -1.98 7.40 16.06
C THR A 283 -1.57 5.95 16.18
N GLY A 284 -2.23 5.03 15.47
CA GLY A 284 -1.89 3.62 15.51
C GLY A 284 -2.93 2.77 14.80
N PHE A 285 -3.27 1.59 15.33
CA PHE A 285 -4.19 0.67 14.66
C PHE A 285 -5.17 0.03 15.62
N THR A 286 -6.32 -0.39 15.07
CA THR A 286 -7.35 -1.14 15.78
C THR A 286 -7.52 -2.49 15.11
N ILE A 287 -7.50 -3.56 15.90
CA ILE A 287 -7.87 -4.91 15.48
C ILE A 287 -9.32 -5.13 15.83
N LYS A 288 -10.10 -5.67 14.89
CA LYS A 288 -11.45 -6.15 15.13
C LYS A 288 -11.52 -7.65 14.94
N MET A 289 -11.94 -8.33 16.00
CA MET A 289 -12.24 -9.76 16.01
C MET A 289 -13.64 -10.02 15.47
N VAL A 290 -13.82 -11.17 14.82
CA VAL A 290 -15.10 -11.71 14.36
C VAL A 290 -15.36 -12.99 15.13
N GLY A 291 -16.62 -13.26 15.49
CA GLY A 291 -17.02 -14.51 16.17
C GLY A 291 -17.05 -14.48 17.71
N GLY A 292 -16.95 -13.31 18.36
CA GLY A 292 -17.00 -13.15 19.82
C GLY A 292 -18.03 -12.13 20.32
N GLU A 293 -18.19 -12.02 21.64
CA GLU A 293 -19.07 -11.02 22.29
C GLU A 293 -18.67 -9.60 21.88
N TYR A 294 -19.67 -8.79 21.50
CA TYR A 294 -19.50 -7.48 20.84
C TYR A 294 -18.65 -6.48 21.65
N GLU A 295 -18.62 -6.60 22.98
CA GLU A 295 -17.97 -5.64 23.89
C GLU A 295 -16.45 -5.86 24.06
N LYS A 296 -15.89 -7.00 23.64
CA LYS A 296 -14.42 -7.28 23.67
C LYS A 296 -13.79 -7.37 22.28
N ALA A 297 -14.55 -7.02 21.23
CA ALA A 297 -14.17 -7.31 19.85
C ALA A 297 -13.16 -6.33 19.23
N GLU A 298 -12.81 -5.22 19.89
CA GLU A 298 -11.90 -4.21 19.34
C GLU A 298 -10.75 -3.89 20.32
N GLN A 299 -9.51 -3.98 19.84
CA GLN A 299 -8.30 -3.64 20.58
C GLN A 299 -7.49 -2.61 19.81
N THR A 300 -6.85 -1.65 20.48
CA THR A 300 -6.13 -0.54 19.84
C THR A 300 -4.71 -0.39 20.36
N TRP A 301 -3.78 -0.15 19.44
CA TRP A 301 -2.36 0.10 19.68
C TRP A 301 -1.98 1.48 19.17
N THR A 302 -0.91 2.04 19.74
CA THR A 302 -0.29 3.30 19.30
C THR A 302 1.02 2.99 18.58
N VAL A 303 1.25 3.67 17.46
CA VAL A 303 2.46 3.60 16.61
C VAL A 303 3.28 4.85 16.80
#